data_AF-A0AAQ4EEQ0-F1
#
_entry.id   AF-A0AAQ4EEQ0-F1
#
_cell.length_a   1.000
_cell.length_b   1.000
_cell.length_c   1.000
_cell.angle_alpha   90.00
_cell.angle_beta   90.00
_cell.angle_gamma   90.00
#
_symmetry.space_group_name_H-M   'P 1'
#
loop_
_entity.id
_entity.type
_entity.pdbx_description
1 polymer ?
#
loop_
_entity_poly.entity_id
_entity_poly.type
_entity_poly.pdbx_seq_one_letter_code
_entity_poly.pdbx_strand_id
1 'polypeptide(L)'
;MGFYIHTCPKMRYKGNFSPSRLLCPETYTWHPIEKCKPLLDASKYSRFEQDPKKGDENAVHDLDEVAILYNRAVIPYKKYVRLKGNIDRAEVKEYANLVGKKCIKRLFLYRKS
;
A
#
# COMPACT_ATOMS: atom_id res chain seq x y z
N MET A 1 10.24 14.75 -3.24
CA MET A 1 11.16 14.39 -4.34
C MET A 1 10.49 13.32 -5.20
N GLY A 2 10.90 13.15 -6.46
CA GLY A 2 10.49 11.98 -7.27
C GLY A 2 11.16 10.70 -6.76
N PHE A 3 11.44 9.74 -7.65
CA PHE A 3 12.28 8.59 -7.31
C PHE A 3 13.61 9.03 -6.69
N TYR A 4 14.24 8.15 -5.90
CA TYR A 4 15.58 8.37 -5.32
C TYR A 4 16.37 7.07 -5.39
N ILE A 5 17.51 7.10 -6.10
CA ILE A 5 18.45 5.98 -6.22
C ILE A 5 19.71 6.40 -5.48
N HIS A 6 19.95 5.80 -4.32
CA HIS A 6 21.01 6.21 -3.41
C HIS A 6 22.42 6.10 -4.01
N THR A 7 22.64 5.14 -4.92
CA THR A 7 23.90 4.95 -5.64
C THR A 7 24.12 5.93 -6.79
N CYS A 8 23.10 6.69 -7.22
CA CYS A 8 23.21 7.63 -8.33
C CYS A 8 23.73 9.01 -7.85
N PRO A 9 24.90 9.48 -8.31
CA PRO A 9 25.47 10.76 -7.87
C PRO A 9 24.55 11.96 -8.10
N LYS A 10 23.83 11.99 -9.23
CA LYS A 10 22.87 13.07 -9.57
C LYS A 10 21.75 13.18 -8.54
N MET A 11 21.27 12.04 -8.04
CA MET A 11 20.18 12.01 -7.06
C MET A 11 20.68 12.35 -5.66
N ARG A 12 21.90 11.92 -5.32
CA ARG A 12 22.57 12.31 -4.07
C ARG A 12 22.81 13.81 -4.00
N TYR A 13 23.30 14.41 -5.09
CA TYR A 13 23.41 15.87 -5.23
C TYR A 13 22.06 16.56 -5.02
N LYS A 14 21.00 16.11 -5.72
CA LYS A 14 19.64 16.68 -5.53
C LYS A 14 19.13 16.53 -4.10
N GLY A 15 19.49 15.43 -3.43
CA GLY A 15 19.15 15.15 -2.04
C GLY A 15 19.95 15.94 -0.99
N ASN A 16 20.89 16.80 -1.40
CA ASN A 16 21.57 17.73 -0.49
C ASN A 16 20.86 19.10 -0.43
N PHE A 17 19.89 19.36 -1.32
CA PHE A 17 19.08 20.58 -1.24
C PHE A 17 17.95 20.37 -0.23
N SER A 18 17.87 21.26 0.74
CA SER A 18 16.80 21.24 1.74
C SER A 18 15.64 22.14 1.33
N PRO A 19 14.38 21.77 1.64
CA PRO A 19 13.97 20.52 2.29
C PRO A 19 13.85 19.33 1.32
N SER A 20 14.44 18.19 1.69
CA SER A 20 14.35 16.93 0.93
C SER A 20 13.80 15.80 1.80
N ARG A 21 12.78 15.10 1.28
CA ARG A 21 12.12 13.98 1.98
C ARG A 21 12.00 12.75 1.07
N LEU A 22 12.13 11.56 1.67
CA LEU A 22 11.92 10.26 1.05
C LEU A 22 10.68 9.57 1.65
N LEU A 23 10.02 8.76 0.83
CA LEU A 23 8.88 7.94 1.25
C LEU A 23 9.40 6.61 1.80
N CYS A 24 8.92 6.19 2.97
CA CYS A 24 9.24 4.87 3.53
C CYS A 24 8.61 3.78 2.67
N PRO A 25 9.35 2.72 2.29
CA PRO A 25 8.83 1.67 1.41
C PRO A 25 7.74 0.80 2.04
N GLU A 26 7.69 0.72 3.38
CA GLU A 26 6.74 -0.14 4.09
C GLU A 26 5.50 0.58 4.61
N THR A 27 5.66 1.81 5.11
CA THR A 27 4.61 2.55 5.81
C THR A 27 4.09 3.75 5.01
N TYR A 28 4.71 4.05 3.87
CA TYR A 28 4.37 5.18 3.01
C TYR A 28 4.32 6.54 3.72
N THR A 29 5.18 6.70 4.74
CA THR A 29 5.35 7.94 5.49
C THR A 29 6.56 8.74 4.97
N TRP A 30 6.50 10.07 5.04
CA TRP A 30 7.56 10.94 4.53
C TRP A 30 8.59 11.28 5.60
N HIS A 31 9.86 10.96 5.33
CA HIS A 31 10.99 11.16 6.26
C HIS A 31 12.04 12.12 5.68
N PRO A 32 12.70 12.95 6.51
CA PRO A 32 13.83 13.77 6.08
C PRO A 32 14.96 12.91 5.53
N ILE A 33 15.54 13.32 4.40
CA ILE A 33 16.58 12.53 3.72
C ILE A 33 17.84 12.38 4.56
N GLU A 34 18.14 13.33 5.48
CA GLU A 34 19.31 13.21 6.36
C GLU A 34 19.21 11.97 7.26
N LYS A 35 18.00 11.59 7.68
CA LYS A 35 17.77 10.37 8.47
C LYS A 35 17.80 9.09 7.63
N CYS A 36 17.43 9.18 6.35
CA CYS A 36 17.37 8.04 5.45
C CYS A 36 18.75 7.64 4.87
N LYS A 37 19.64 8.61 4.62
CA LYS A 37 20.99 8.37 4.06
C LYS A 37 21.78 7.27 4.80
N PRO A 38 22.00 7.34 6.13
CA PRO A 38 22.80 6.33 6.82
C PRO A 38 22.20 4.92 6.75
N LEU A 39 20.87 4.82 6.67
CA LEU A 39 20.18 3.54 6.50
C LEU A 39 20.41 2.96 5.10
N LEU A 40 20.44 3.83 4.09
CA LEU A 40 20.69 3.45 2.69
C LEU A 40 22.17 3.18 2.38
N ASP A 41 23.08 3.78 3.14
CA ASP A 41 24.51 3.46 3.10
C ASP A 41 24.76 2.04 3.66
N ALA A 42 24.01 1.65 4.71
CA ALA A 42 24.11 0.32 5.32
C ALA A 42 23.43 -0.79 4.50
N SER A 43 22.27 -0.51 3.89
CA SER A 43 21.55 -1.48 3.07
C SER A 43 20.78 -0.85 1.91
N LYS A 44 20.71 -1.57 0.78
CA LYS A 44 19.95 -1.12 -0.40
C LYS A 44 18.46 -0.93 -0.11
N TYR A 45 17.91 -1.73 0.81
CA TYR A 45 16.52 -1.66 1.25
C TYR A 45 16.49 -1.42 2.77
N SER A 46 15.84 -0.34 3.18
CA SER A 46 15.73 0.07 4.58
C SER A 46 14.37 0.67 4.85
N ARG A 47 13.76 0.26 5.96
CA ARG A 47 12.58 0.92 6.54
C ARG A 47 13.02 2.23 7.20
N PHE A 48 12.37 3.34 6.87
CA PHE A 48 12.70 4.66 7.45
C PHE A 48 11.87 5.00 8.69
N GLU A 49 10.68 4.41 8.82
CA GLU A 49 9.82 4.61 9.99
C GLU A 49 10.39 3.85 11.19
N GLN A 50 10.68 4.59 12.27
CA GLN A 50 11.34 4.07 13.47
C GLN A 50 10.35 3.32 14.38
N ASP A 51 9.07 3.68 14.35
CA ASP A 51 8.05 2.96 15.10
C ASP A 51 7.76 1.61 14.43
N PRO A 52 8.08 0.47 15.08
CA PRO A 52 7.82 -0.85 14.51
C PRO A 52 6.33 -1.18 14.46
N LYS A 53 5.49 -0.53 15.26
CA LYS A 53 4.04 -0.78 15.30
C LYS A 53 3.29 -0.07 14.17
N LYS A 54 3.90 0.94 13.56
CA LYS A 54 3.27 1.69 12.49
C LYS A 54 3.32 0.89 11.18
N GLY A 55 2.16 0.54 10.65
CA GLY A 55 2.01 -0.12 9.35
C GLY A 55 1.68 0.87 8.24
N ASP A 56 1.32 0.35 7.06
CA ASP A 56 0.64 1.13 6.03
C ASP A 56 -0.77 1.52 6.51
N GLU A 57 -1.03 2.84 6.56
CA GLU A 57 -2.34 3.39 6.92
C GLU A 57 -3.46 2.98 5.96
N ASN A 58 -3.11 2.63 4.71
CA ASN A 58 -4.05 2.18 3.69
C ASN A 58 -4.20 0.65 3.65
N ALA A 59 -3.53 -0.09 4.53
CA ALA A 59 -3.71 -1.54 4.61
C ALA A 59 -5.17 -1.88 4.94
N VAL A 60 -5.70 -2.88 4.23
CA VAL A 60 -7.07 -3.35 4.45
C VAL A 60 -7.06 -4.42 5.53
N HIS A 61 -7.74 -4.15 6.63
CA HIS A 61 -7.91 -5.11 7.72
C HIS A 61 -9.23 -5.88 7.64
N ASP A 62 -10.25 -5.28 7.04
CA ASP A 62 -11.58 -5.88 6.91
C ASP A 62 -11.93 -6.13 5.44
N LEU A 63 -12.14 -7.40 5.10
CA LEU A 63 -12.56 -7.82 3.77
C LEU A 63 -14.06 -7.66 3.57
N ASP A 64 -14.85 -7.51 4.64
CA ASP A 64 -16.31 -7.44 4.56
C ASP A 64 -16.78 -6.23 3.75
N GLU A 65 -16.00 -5.14 3.77
CA GLU A 65 -16.29 -3.89 3.05
C GLU A 65 -15.95 -3.93 1.55
N VAL A 66 -15.32 -4.99 1.06
CA VAL A 66 -14.95 -5.10 -0.37
C VAL A 66 -16.21 -5.07 -1.24
N ALA A 67 -16.26 -4.12 -2.16
CA ALA A 67 -17.36 -4.01 -3.11
C ALA A 67 -17.20 -5.02 -4.25
N ILE A 68 -18.17 -5.92 -4.39
CA ILE A 68 -18.21 -6.96 -5.42
C ILE A 68 -19.35 -6.65 -6.39
N LEU A 69 -19.05 -6.68 -7.67
CA LEU A 69 -20.06 -6.61 -8.73
C LEU A 69 -20.46 -8.04 -9.10
N TYR A 70 -21.67 -8.43 -8.71
CA TYR A 70 -22.24 -9.74 -8.97
C TYR A 70 -23.67 -9.61 -9.49
N ASN A 71 -23.99 -10.30 -10.59
CA ASN A 71 -25.31 -10.26 -11.22
C ASN A 71 -25.86 -8.83 -11.43
N ARG A 72 -25.04 -7.94 -11.99
CA ARG A 72 -25.34 -6.50 -12.23
C ARG A 72 -25.66 -5.68 -10.97
N ALA A 73 -25.44 -6.23 -9.78
CA ALA A 73 -25.60 -5.53 -8.51
C ALA A 73 -24.25 -5.39 -7.79
N VAL A 74 -24.04 -4.24 -7.16
CA VAL A 74 -22.88 -4.04 -6.27
C VAL A 74 -23.28 -4.46 -4.86
N ILE A 75 -22.58 -5.44 -4.30
CA ILE A 75 -22.81 -5.95 -2.96
C ILE A 75 -21.50 -6.04 -2.17
N PRO A 76 -21.53 -5.83 -0.84
CA PRO A 76 -20.35 -6.04 -0.02
C PRO A 76 -19.99 -7.53 0.05
N TYR A 77 -18.70 -7.84 0.20
CA TYR A 77 -18.21 -9.22 0.25
C TYR A 77 -18.88 -10.04 1.35
N LYS A 78 -19.18 -9.43 2.51
CA LYS A 78 -19.98 -10.06 3.58
C LYS A 78 -21.30 -10.66 3.08
N LYS A 79 -21.98 -9.96 2.16
CA LYS A 79 -23.24 -10.43 1.56
C LYS A 79 -22.97 -11.47 0.47
N TYR A 80 -21.91 -11.30 -0.31
CA TYR A 80 -21.50 -12.26 -1.34
C TYR A 80 -21.17 -13.64 -0.77
N VAL A 81 -20.42 -13.70 0.35
CA VAL A 81 -20.05 -14.97 1.01
C VAL A 81 -21.29 -15.75 1.47
N ARG A 82 -22.37 -15.07 1.85
CA ARG A 82 -23.64 -15.73 2.23
C ARG A 82 -24.37 -16.33 1.03
N LEU A 83 -24.14 -15.83 -0.19
CA LEU A 83 -24.81 -16.29 -1.40
C LEU A 83 -24.06 -17.45 -2.07
N LYS A 84 -22.74 -17.33 -2.24
CA LYS A 84 -21.92 -18.27 -3.02
C LYS A 84 -20.92 -19.06 -2.16
N GLY A 85 -20.80 -18.75 -0.87
CA GLY A 85 -19.79 -19.33 0.02
C GLY A 85 -18.44 -18.62 -0.05
N ASN A 86 -17.43 -19.21 0.58
CA ASN A 86 -16.14 -18.57 0.85
C ASN A 86 -15.02 -18.97 -0.13
N ILE A 87 -15.39 -19.39 -1.34
CA ILE A 87 -14.47 -19.96 -2.34
C ILE A 87 -13.43 -18.93 -2.78
N ASP A 88 -13.89 -17.69 -2.99
CA ASP A 88 -13.09 -16.63 -3.62
C ASP A 88 -12.27 -15.80 -2.59
N ARG A 89 -12.17 -16.24 -1.34
CA ARG A 89 -11.57 -15.46 -0.23
C ARG A 89 -10.11 -15.08 -0.46
N ALA A 90 -9.33 -16.02 -0.97
CA ALA A 90 -7.90 -15.80 -1.19
C ALA A 90 -7.68 -14.68 -2.21
N GLU A 91 -8.43 -14.72 -3.32
CA GLU A 91 -8.36 -13.71 -4.38
C GLU A 91 -8.94 -12.37 -3.94
N VAL A 92 -10.04 -12.36 -3.17
CA VAL A 92 -10.61 -11.13 -2.58
C VAL A 92 -9.61 -10.48 -1.62
N LYS A 93 -8.87 -11.28 -0.85
CA LYS A 93 -7.82 -10.80 0.05
C LYS A 93 -6.65 -10.21 -0.72
N GLU A 94 -6.20 -10.87 -1.78
CA GLU A 94 -5.14 -10.35 -2.65
C GLU A 94 -5.56 -9.03 -3.30
N TYR A 95 -6.77 -8.99 -3.88
CA TYR A 95 -7.35 -7.77 -4.43
C TYR A 95 -7.40 -6.63 -3.40
N ALA A 96 -7.87 -6.92 -2.18
CA ALA A 96 -7.94 -5.92 -1.11
C ALA A 96 -6.56 -5.34 -0.76
N ASN A 97 -5.53 -6.19 -0.70
CA ASN A 97 -4.15 -5.76 -0.42
C ASN A 97 -3.58 -4.86 -1.53
N LEU A 98 -3.93 -5.12 -2.80
CA LEU A 98 -3.45 -4.33 -3.94
C LEU A 98 -4.17 -2.98 -4.07
N VAL A 99 -5.47 -2.95 -3.82
CA VAL A 99 -6.30 -1.76 -3.99
C VAL A 99 -6.18 -0.79 -2.81
N GLY A 100 -6.05 -1.32 -1.60
CA GLY A 100 -5.97 -0.54 -0.37
C GLY A 100 -7.31 0.06 0.08
N LYS A 101 -7.33 0.53 1.32
CA LYS A 101 -8.54 0.99 2.04
C LYS A 101 -9.31 2.11 1.36
N LYS A 102 -8.62 3.04 0.69
CA LYS A 102 -9.26 4.21 0.04
C LYS A 102 -10.07 3.82 -1.19
N CYS A 103 -9.61 2.80 -1.91
CA CYS A 103 -10.13 2.46 -3.22
C CYS A 103 -11.11 1.26 -3.17
N ILE A 104 -11.10 0.48 -2.09
CA ILE A 104 -11.91 -0.73 -1.92
C ILE A 104 -13.43 -0.53 -2.01
N LYS A 105 -13.91 0.69 -1.71
CA LYS A 105 -15.33 1.09 -1.79
C LYS A 105 -15.72 1.64 -3.17
N ARG A 106 -14.73 1.99 -3.99
CA ARG A 106 -14.92 2.68 -5.29
C ARG A 106 -14.63 1.77 -6.47
N LEU A 107 -13.73 0.81 -6.33
CA LEU A 107 -13.47 -0.23 -7.32
C LEU A 107 -14.27 -1.48 -7.00
N PHE A 108 -14.84 -2.08 -8.05
CA PHE A 108 -15.66 -3.27 -7.93
C PHE A 108 -14.90 -4.48 -8.46
N LEU A 109 -14.79 -5.51 -7.62
CA LEU A 109 -14.30 -6.81 -8.07
C LEU A 109 -15.44 -7.53 -8.80
N TYR A 110 -15.31 -7.70 -10.12
CA TYR A 110 -16.31 -8.38 -10.92
C TYR A 110 -16.28 -9.89 -10.69
N ARG A 111 -17.45 -10.49 -10.46
CA ARG A 111 -17.63 -11.93 -10.37
C ARG A 111 -18.75 -12.37 -11.31
N LYS A 112 -18.41 -13.32 -12.19
CA LYS A 112 -19.38 -13.95 -13.09
C LYS A 112 -20.41 -14.73 -12.27
N SER A 113 -21.65 -14.74 -12.75
CA SER A 113 -22.73 -15.61 -12.26
C SER A 113 -22.43 -17.07 -12.50
#